data_AF-A0A6A4GTG5-F1
#
_entry.id   AF-A0A6A4GTG5-F1
#
_cell.length_a   1.000
_cell.length_b   1.000
_cell.length_c   1.000
_cell.angle_alpha   90.00
_cell.angle_beta   90.00
_cell.angle_gamma   90.00
#
_symmetry.space_group_name_H-M   'P 1'
#
loop_
_entity.id
_entity.type
_entity.pdbx_description
1 polymer ?
#
loop_
_entity_poly.entity_id
_entity_poly.type
_entity_poly.pdbx_seq_one_letter_code
_entity_poly.pdbx_strand_id
1 'polypeptide(L)'
;MKLCELAGALFRHKDGEMGYQERHHMFMEARKHELYDIPKKDSSKKFPDISNTCYQSHSYAATELLVFRDDYQELVEEICDGKTKQGPNHLEGNVLKGLQDPDTLAELGAMALEGVTVSWPYMGLICSPPKGQKFVNALSPEMVKLYCNKIIPFCENFALHPKKVLDPSTPLNELTLDGEPLIDETIILTLCMLAPQLPNLNLMISAMFRGTANGWRLFTTEYSNDPDDSRCIASLLPELLALLGQIPMTNDSNEGILGSLCKYIEFNPSSNARTFSSLTRSKRNNLEAFILKLCQPDDQSYDQHLKLQKERAELSRKRVEDIARKRADELKRLNDIGVITDCALIKGMKLPQLKDQFRQHKHVRQDPELANVTQSSLKNKQAWLDAILAAVERMGPDQSSQDNIAGSSNASSGGVEVFSRVR
;
A
#
# COMPACT_ATOMS: atom_id res chain seq x y z
N MET A 1 0.37 22.00 12.56
CA MET A 1 1.28 22.54 13.59
C MET A 1 2.68 22.07 13.24
N LYS A 2 3.64 22.97 13.17
CA LYS A 2 4.90 22.70 12.47
C LYS A 2 5.76 21.63 13.14
N LEU A 3 5.82 21.61 14.48
CA LEU A 3 6.64 20.63 15.20
C LEU A 3 6.16 19.19 14.95
N CYS A 4 4.85 18.92 15.00
CA CYS A 4 4.32 17.59 14.69
C CYS A 4 4.68 17.13 13.26
N GLU A 5 4.67 18.04 12.27
CA GLU A 5 5.10 17.72 10.90
C GLU A 5 6.59 17.37 10.83
N LEU A 6 7.44 18.13 11.51
CA LEU A 6 8.89 17.87 11.53
C LEU A 6 9.22 16.57 12.26
N ALA A 7 8.56 16.32 13.40
CA ALA A 7 8.68 15.06 14.14
C ALA A 7 8.15 13.88 13.30
N GLY A 8 7.03 14.06 12.59
CA GLY A 8 6.52 13.07 11.64
C GLY A 8 7.51 12.78 10.52
N ALA A 9 8.17 13.80 9.98
CA ALA A 9 9.21 13.62 8.95
C ALA A 9 10.45 12.88 9.48
N LEU A 10 10.76 12.96 10.78
CA LEU A 10 11.85 12.21 11.40
C LEU A 10 11.44 10.79 11.79
N PHE A 11 10.33 10.63 12.50
CA PHE A 11 9.97 9.39 13.21
C PHE A 11 8.89 8.56 12.51
N ARG A 12 8.21 9.13 11.51
CA ARG A 12 7.18 8.45 10.71
C ARG A 12 7.12 9.01 9.28
N HIS A 13 8.27 9.01 8.62
CA HIS A 13 8.38 9.54 7.27
C HIS A 13 7.57 8.68 6.27
N LYS A 14 7.05 9.32 5.20
CA LYS A 14 6.24 8.66 4.16
C LYS A 14 6.99 7.54 3.40
N ASP A 15 8.29 7.73 3.26
CA ASP A 15 9.21 6.77 2.67
C ASP A 15 9.86 5.98 3.82
N GLY A 16 9.61 4.67 3.85
CA GLY A 16 10.04 3.78 4.93
C GLY A 16 11.55 3.55 4.99
N GLU A 17 12.29 3.91 3.94
CA GLU A 17 13.76 3.83 3.94
C GLU A 17 14.42 5.10 4.50
N MET A 18 13.65 6.19 4.63
CA MET A 18 14.14 7.50 5.01
C MET A 18 13.66 7.87 6.41
N GLY A 19 14.55 8.38 7.27
CA GLY A 19 14.21 8.83 8.62
C GLY A 19 14.75 7.92 9.72
N TYR A 20 14.17 8.04 10.91
CA TYR A 20 14.59 7.36 12.14
C TYR A 20 13.49 6.46 12.72
N GLN A 21 12.56 5.96 11.90
CA GLN A 21 11.36 5.25 12.36
C GLN A 21 11.70 4.00 13.18
N GLU A 22 12.65 3.19 12.72
CA GLU A 22 13.01 1.95 13.44
C GLU A 22 13.73 2.26 14.75
N ARG A 23 14.66 3.23 14.74
CA ARG A 23 15.37 3.66 15.94
C ARG A 23 14.41 4.27 16.96
N HIS A 24 13.51 5.14 16.50
CA HIS A 24 12.43 5.71 17.30
C HIS A 24 11.59 4.61 17.94
N HIS A 25 11.14 3.64 17.15
CA HIS A 25 10.30 2.55 17.63
C HIS A 25 11.00 1.75 18.73
N MET A 26 12.24 1.33 18.52
CA MET A 26 13.02 0.59 19.52
C MET A 26 13.27 1.39 20.80
N PHE A 27 13.68 2.66 20.65
CA PHE A 27 14.00 3.53 21.79
C PHE A 27 12.76 3.85 22.63
N MET A 28 11.68 4.28 21.98
CA MET A 28 10.45 4.66 22.67
C MET A 28 9.74 3.45 23.27
N GLU A 29 9.78 2.28 22.63
CA GLU A 29 9.23 1.04 23.21
C GLU A 29 9.92 0.71 24.53
N ALA A 30 11.26 0.78 24.57
CA ALA A 30 12.04 0.54 25.77
C ALA A 30 11.76 1.60 26.86
N ARG A 31 11.84 2.89 26.51
CA ARG A 31 11.63 3.99 27.48
C ARG A 31 10.23 4.01 28.08
N LYS A 32 9.20 3.87 27.24
CA LYS A 32 7.80 3.81 27.71
C LYS A 32 7.57 2.62 28.65
N HIS A 33 8.23 1.49 28.40
CA HIS A 33 8.12 0.33 29.27
C HIS A 33 8.91 0.50 30.58
N GLU A 34 10.14 0.98 30.52
CA GLU A 34 11.05 1.10 31.66
C GLU A 34 10.70 2.23 32.63
N LEU A 35 10.26 3.39 32.11
CA LEU A 35 10.06 4.60 32.92
C LEU A 35 8.60 4.86 33.28
N TYR A 36 7.65 4.38 32.47
CA TYR A 36 6.23 4.72 32.61
C TYR A 36 5.33 3.50 32.85
N ASP A 37 5.90 2.30 32.98
CA ASP A 37 5.19 1.02 33.16
C ASP A 37 4.07 0.79 32.12
N ILE A 38 4.25 1.33 30.90
CA ILE A 38 3.27 1.18 29.83
C ILE A 38 3.35 -0.27 29.31
N PRO A 39 2.22 -0.97 29.17
CA PRO A 39 2.19 -2.33 28.64
C PRO A 39 2.87 -2.39 27.27
N LYS A 40 3.60 -3.47 27.01
CA LYS A 40 4.37 -3.63 25.76
C LYS A 40 3.54 -3.34 24.50
N LYS A 41 2.29 -3.81 24.48
CA LYS A 41 1.35 -3.57 23.36
C LYS A 41 1.16 -2.08 23.05
N ASP A 42 1.13 -1.23 24.06
CA ASP A 42 0.94 0.21 23.94
C ASP A 42 2.27 0.96 23.80
N SER A 43 3.37 0.44 24.37
CA SER A 43 4.70 1.03 24.22
C SER A 43 5.29 0.82 22.82
N SER A 44 4.99 -0.30 22.13
CA SER A 44 5.41 -0.55 20.73
C SER A 44 4.59 0.23 19.70
N LYS A 45 3.72 1.18 20.10
CA LYS A 45 2.99 2.02 19.14
C LYS A 45 3.99 2.93 18.41
N LYS A 46 3.94 2.91 17.08
CA LYS A 46 4.73 3.81 16.23
C LYS A 46 4.25 5.24 16.38
N PHE A 47 5.13 6.20 16.09
CA PHE A 47 4.77 7.60 16.06
C PHE A 47 3.55 7.85 15.15
N PRO A 48 2.63 8.75 15.51
CA PRO A 48 1.43 9.02 14.73
C PRO A 48 1.74 9.41 13.28
N ASP A 49 0.92 8.90 12.36
CA ASP A 49 1.14 9.05 10.92
C ASP A 49 0.66 10.40 10.40
N ILE A 50 1.44 11.44 10.72
CA ILE A 50 1.22 12.83 10.28
C ILE A 50 1.34 12.96 8.76
N SER A 51 2.26 12.20 8.15
CA SER A 51 2.63 12.35 6.74
C SER A 51 1.52 11.91 5.77
N ASN A 52 0.65 11.00 6.20
CA ASN A 52 -0.44 10.47 5.37
C ASN A 52 -1.82 11.09 5.70
N THR A 53 -1.85 12.22 6.42
CA THR A 53 -3.08 12.97 6.75
C THR A 53 -4.20 12.08 7.34
N CYS A 54 -3.86 11.20 8.29
CA CYS A 54 -4.89 10.46 9.03
C CYS A 54 -5.67 11.41 9.96
N TYR A 55 -6.98 11.18 10.11
CA TYR A 55 -7.80 11.90 11.10
C TYR A 55 -7.11 11.86 12.47
N GLN A 56 -7.06 13.01 13.15
CA GLN A 56 -6.51 13.16 14.51
C GLN A 56 -5.02 12.87 14.69
N SER A 57 -4.30 12.49 13.63
CA SER A 57 -2.85 12.23 13.67
C SER A 57 -2.07 13.34 14.39
N HIS A 58 -2.47 14.59 14.15
CA HIS A 58 -1.85 15.77 14.74
C HIS A 58 -2.08 15.90 16.24
N SER A 59 -3.29 15.60 16.74
CA SER A 59 -3.55 15.63 18.18
C SER A 59 -2.89 14.45 18.89
N TYR A 60 -2.86 13.26 18.28
CA TYR A 60 -2.07 12.14 18.80
C TYR A 60 -0.58 12.47 18.89
N ALA A 61 0.00 13.09 17.84
CA ALA A 61 1.41 13.48 17.86
C ALA A 61 1.67 14.58 18.89
N ALA A 62 0.74 15.53 19.03
CA ALA A 62 0.86 16.60 20.01
C ALA A 62 0.89 16.04 21.44
N THR A 63 -0.02 15.11 21.75
CA THR A 63 -0.02 14.36 23.01
C THR A 63 1.30 13.62 23.22
N GLU A 64 1.72 12.83 22.24
CA GLU A 64 2.91 12.00 22.38
C GLU A 64 4.20 12.82 22.58
N LEU A 65 4.38 13.90 21.82
CA LEU A 65 5.53 14.80 21.98
C LEU A 65 5.51 15.57 23.29
N LEU A 66 4.32 15.83 23.85
CA LEU A 66 4.19 16.58 25.09
C LEU A 66 4.42 15.69 26.33
N VAL A 67 3.85 14.48 26.32
CA VAL A 67 3.98 13.51 27.43
C VAL A 67 5.40 12.96 27.52
N PHE A 68 6.00 12.58 26.39
CA PHE A 68 7.34 11.98 26.36
C PHE A 68 8.41 12.97 25.88
N ARG A 69 8.19 14.27 26.12
CA ARG A 69 9.03 15.36 25.62
C ARG A 69 10.51 15.13 25.85
N ASP A 70 10.89 14.77 27.07
CA ASP A 70 12.28 14.63 27.47
C ASP A 70 12.90 13.39 26.82
N ASP A 71 12.16 12.29 26.69
CA ASP A 71 12.60 11.09 25.96
C ASP A 71 12.82 11.39 24.47
N TYR A 72 11.97 12.23 23.86
CA TYR A 72 12.15 12.67 22.48
C TYR A 72 13.38 13.58 22.30
N GLN A 73 13.69 14.42 23.29
CA GLN A 73 14.93 15.22 23.25
C GLN A 73 16.15 14.31 23.30
N GLU A 74 16.18 13.37 24.26
CA GLU A 74 17.27 12.40 24.41
C GLU A 74 17.46 11.54 23.15
N LEU A 75 16.37 11.05 22.56
CA LEU A 75 16.43 10.29 21.30
C LEU A 75 17.10 11.08 20.18
N VAL A 76 16.75 12.36 20.01
CA VAL A 76 17.35 13.18 18.94
C VAL A 76 18.82 13.47 19.25
N GLU A 77 19.18 13.68 20.50
CA GLU A 77 20.57 13.86 20.93
C GLU A 77 21.41 12.59 20.67
N GLU A 78 20.93 11.40 21.05
CA GLU A 78 21.58 10.12 20.76
C GLU A 78 21.76 9.91 19.25
N ILE A 79 20.75 10.30 18.46
CA ILE A 79 20.85 10.30 17.00
C ILE A 79 21.96 11.22 16.50
N CYS A 80 22.08 12.42 17.06
CA CYS A 80 23.10 13.39 16.67
C CYS A 80 24.52 12.93 17.04
N ASP A 81 24.67 12.30 18.20
CA ASP A 81 25.96 11.82 18.72
C ASP A 81 26.47 10.58 17.99
N GLY A 82 25.57 9.71 17.55
CA GLY A 82 25.89 8.49 16.81
C GLY A 82 26.30 8.70 15.34
N LYS A 83 26.35 9.94 14.84
CA LYS A 83 26.70 10.25 13.45
C LYS A 83 28.21 10.34 13.24
N THR A 84 28.66 9.98 12.04
CA THR A 84 30.06 10.17 11.59
C THR A 84 30.52 11.62 11.74
N LYS A 85 29.62 12.57 11.42
CA LYS A 85 29.80 13.98 11.76
C LYS A 85 28.80 14.30 12.86
N GLN A 86 29.32 14.49 14.07
CA GLN A 86 28.53 14.81 15.24
C GLN A 86 27.77 16.13 15.07
N GLY A 87 26.58 16.18 15.67
CA GLY A 87 25.73 17.36 15.75
C GLY A 87 24.47 17.28 14.88
N PRO A 88 23.49 18.16 15.16
CA PRO A 88 22.19 18.14 14.50
C PRO A 88 22.27 18.65 13.07
N ASN A 89 21.51 18.02 12.17
CA ASN A 89 21.15 18.65 10.90
C ASN A 89 20.04 19.70 11.12
N HIS A 90 19.65 20.40 10.05
CA HIS A 90 18.63 21.45 10.13
C HIS A 90 17.27 20.93 10.63
N LEU A 91 16.89 19.71 10.25
CA LEU A 91 15.60 19.13 10.64
C LEU A 91 15.59 18.76 12.14
N GLU A 92 16.61 18.04 12.60
CA GLU A 92 16.78 17.67 14.01
C GLU A 92 16.91 18.88 14.91
N GLY A 93 17.73 19.86 14.50
CA GLY A 93 17.91 21.10 15.26
C GLY A 93 16.60 21.88 15.41
N ASN A 94 15.72 21.85 14.39
CA ASN A 94 14.40 22.47 14.49
C ASN A 94 13.44 21.69 15.39
N VAL A 95 13.52 20.36 15.41
CA VAL A 95 12.72 19.53 16.34
C VAL A 95 13.17 19.77 17.78
N LEU A 96 14.47 19.73 18.06
CA LEU A 96 15.02 20.03 19.39
C LEU A 96 14.61 21.43 19.88
N LYS A 97 14.74 22.44 19.02
CA LYS A 97 14.29 23.80 19.34
C LYS A 97 12.80 23.84 19.67
N GLY A 98 11.96 23.20 18.86
CA GLY A 98 10.52 23.16 19.09
C GLY A 98 10.14 22.45 20.40
N LEU A 99 10.86 21.38 20.77
CA LEU A 99 10.66 20.67 22.04
C LEU A 99 11.09 21.51 23.25
N GLN A 100 11.91 22.53 23.06
CA GLN A 100 12.41 23.41 24.14
C GLN A 100 11.66 24.75 24.21
N ASP A 101 10.96 25.12 23.13
CA ASP A 101 10.28 26.41 23.00
C ASP A 101 8.94 26.45 23.75
N PRO A 102 8.76 27.36 24.74
CA PRO A 102 7.54 27.43 25.54
C PRO A 102 6.28 27.72 24.71
N ASP A 103 6.37 28.53 23.66
CA ASP A 103 5.20 28.87 22.85
C ASP A 103 4.76 27.68 22.00
N THR A 104 5.72 26.96 21.40
CA THR A 104 5.46 25.71 20.68
C THR A 104 4.87 24.63 21.60
N LEU A 105 5.35 24.51 22.84
CA LEU A 105 4.78 23.60 23.84
C LEU A 105 3.36 24.02 24.25
N ALA A 106 3.07 25.32 24.33
CA ALA A 106 1.72 25.82 24.58
C ALA A 106 0.75 25.48 23.42
N GLU A 107 1.21 25.57 22.16
CA GLU A 107 0.45 25.11 20.98
C GLU A 107 0.20 23.60 21.01
N LEU A 108 1.23 22.79 21.31
CA LEU A 108 1.11 21.35 21.51
C LEU A 108 0.07 21.02 22.59
N GLY A 109 0.14 21.70 23.72
CA GLY A 109 -0.81 21.52 24.82
C GLY A 109 -2.24 21.82 24.42
N ALA A 110 -2.48 22.95 23.76
CA ALA A 110 -3.81 23.29 23.29
C ALA A 110 -4.37 22.28 22.27
N MET A 111 -3.53 21.77 21.37
CA MET A 111 -3.92 20.75 20.39
C MET A 111 -4.18 19.38 21.02
N ALA A 112 -3.36 18.97 21.98
CA ALA A 112 -3.56 17.73 22.73
C ALA A 112 -4.88 17.80 23.52
N LEU A 113 -5.18 18.93 24.16
CA LEU A 113 -6.43 19.16 24.87
C LEU A 113 -7.64 19.10 23.94
N GLU A 114 -7.60 19.77 22.79
CA GLU A 114 -8.68 19.66 21.79
C GLU A 114 -8.91 18.21 21.35
N GLY A 115 -7.82 17.46 21.14
CA GLY A 115 -7.86 16.04 20.82
C GLY A 115 -8.58 15.22 21.87
N VAL A 116 -8.08 15.23 23.11
CA VAL A 116 -8.58 14.37 24.20
C VAL A 116 -9.98 14.77 24.69
N THR A 117 -10.36 16.05 24.57
CA THR A 117 -11.65 16.55 25.07
C THR A 117 -12.75 16.58 24.02
N VAL A 118 -12.42 16.79 22.74
CA VAL A 118 -13.42 16.95 21.66
C VAL A 118 -13.24 15.90 20.60
N SER A 119 -12.08 15.88 19.94
CA SER A 119 -11.91 15.12 18.71
C SER A 119 -12.03 13.62 18.94
N TRP A 120 -11.26 13.07 19.90
CA TRP A 120 -11.23 11.63 20.15
C TRP A 120 -12.58 11.12 20.69
N PRO A 121 -13.23 11.78 21.68
CA PRO A 121 -14.59 11.45 22.07
C PRO A 121 -15.59 11.52 20.90
N TYR A 122 -15.50 12.53 20.04
CA TYR A 122 -16.35 12.65 18.85
C TYR A 122 -16.21 11.42 17.94
N MET A 123 -14.98 11.00 17.63
CA MET A 123 -14.77 9.78 16.84
C MET A 123 -15.36 8.54 17.53
N GLY A 124 -15.22 8.44 18.85
CA GLY A 124 -15.88 7.41 19.65
C GLY A 124 -17.40 7.40 19.45
N LEU A 125 -18.05 8.57 19.51
CA LEU A 125 -19.50 8.72 19.35
C LEU A 125 -20.00 8.35 17.95
N ILE A 126 -19.24 8.63 16.89
CA ILE A 126 -19.68 8.37 15.50
C ILE A 126 -19.27 6.99 14.97
N CYS A 127 -18.23 6.38 15.55
CA CYS A 127 -17.76 5.03 15.19
C CYS A 127 -18.41 3.93 16.04
N SER A 128 -18.99 4.25 17.20
CA SER A 128 -19.55 3.26 18.14
C SER A 128 -21.07 3.13 17.97
N PRO A 129 -21.56 2.15 17.18
CA PRO A 129 -22.99 2.01 16.96
C PRO A 129 -23.75 1.68 18.26
N PRO A 130 -24.99 2.18 18.42
CA PRO A 130 -25.86 1.75 19.50
C PRO A 130 -26.05 0.23 19.51
N LYS A 131 -26.30 -0.35 20.68
CA LYS A 131 -26.46 -1.79 20.86
C LYS A 131 -27.51 -2.34 19.88
N GLY A 132 -27.10 -3.31 19.05
CA GLY A 132 -27.96 -3.95 18.04
C GLY A 132 -27.96 -3.26 16.66
N GLN A 133 -27.24 -2.15 16.50
CA GLN A 133 -27.01 -1.50 15.20
C GLN A 133 -25.62 -1.81 14.66
N LYS A 134 -25.45 -1.68 13.34
CA LYS A 134 -24.18 -1.93 12.65
C LYS A 134 -23.32 -0.67 12.49
N PHE A 135 -23.95 0.50 12.53
CA PHE A 135 -23.32 1.80 12.34
C PHE A 135 -24.15 2.89 13.04
N VAL A 136 -23.56 4.05 13.27
CA VAL A 136 -24.27 5.25 13.74
C VAL A 136 -24.94 5.92 12.55
N ASN A 137 -26.25 6.16 12.61
CA ASN A 137 -26.98 6.80 11.52
C ASN A 137 -26.75 8.32 11.51
N ALA A 138 -26.24 8.87 10.42
CA ALA A 138 -25.93 10.29 10.25
C ALA A 138 -27.16 11.19 10.31
N LEU A 139 -28.34 10.65 9.99
CA LEU A 139 -29.61 11.36 10.01
C LEU A 139 -30.35 11.19 11.34
N SER A 140 -29.72 10.60 12.37
CA SER A 140 -30.40 10.34 13.63
C SER A 140 -30.61 11.63 14.44
N PRO A 141 -31.70 11.71 15.24
CA PRO A 141 -31.92 12.86 16.13
C PRO A 141 -30.75 13.11 17.09
N GLU A 142 -30.05 12.05 17.49
CA GLU A 142 -28.87 12.13 18.36
C GLU A 142 -27.70 12.84 17.67
N MET A 143 -27.45 12.56 16.38
CA MET A 143 -26.40 13.23 15.61
C MET A 143 -26.75 14.70 15.36
N VAL A 144 -28.00 15.00 15.01
CA VAL A 144 -28.49 16.38 14.90
C VAL A 144 -28.27 17.15 16.21
N LYS A 145 -28.63 16.54 17.34
CA LYS A 145 -28.43 17.13 18.67
C LYS A 145 -26.94 17.33 19.00
N LEU A 146 -26.08 16.38 18.65
CA LEU A 146 -24.64 16.46 18.87
C LEU A 146 -24.05 17.69 18.16
N TYR A 147 -24.35 17.87 16.88
CA TYR A 147 -23.82 18.96 16.06
C TYR A 147 -24.42 20.32 16.39
N CYS A 148 -25.75 20.40 16.58
CA CYS A 148 -26.42 21.68 16.83
C CYS A 148 -26.22 22.19 18.25
N ASN A 149 -26.27 21.29 19.24
CA ASN A 149 -26.49 21.69 20.63
C ASN A 149 -25.35 21.33 21.57
N LYS A 150 -24.40 20.48 21.16
CA LYS A 150 -23.36 19.97 22.06
C LYS A 150 -21.97 20.46 21.68
N ILE A 151 -21.48 20.14 20.48
CA ILE A 151 -20.06 20.37 20.13
C ILE A 151 -19.69 21.85 20.13
N ILE A 152 -20.48 22.69 19.44
CA ILE A 152 -20.16 24.12 19.30
C ILE A 152 -20.20 24.83 20.67
N PRO A 153 -21.27 24.73 21.47
CA PRO A 153 -21.30 25.35 22.81
C PRO A 153 -20.21 24.83 23.75
N PHE A 154 -19.87 23.55 23.67
CA PHE A 154 -18.79 22.95 24.45
C PHE A 154 -17.44 23.61 24.14
N CYS A 155 -17.10 23.74 22.85
CA CYS A 155 -15.88 24.41 22.41
C CYS A 155 -15.89 25.90 22.80
N GLU A 156 -17.02 26.60 22.64
CA GLU A 156 -17.14 28.02 23.02
C GLU A 156 -16.93 28.24 24.53
N ASN A 157 -17.44 27.33 25.38
CA ASN A 157 -17.22 27.40 26.83
C ASN A 157 -15.73 27.30 27.20
N PHE A 158 -14.96 26.40 26.59
CA PHE A 158 -13.51 26.32 26.81
C PHE A 158 -12.74 27.47 26.16
N ALA A 159 -13.23 28.00 25.04
CA ALA A 159 -12.66 29.21 24.45
C ALA A 159 -12.78 30.43 25.38
N LEU A 160 -13.92 30.56 26.08
CA LEU A 160 -14.19 31.66 27.03
C LEU A 160 -13.53 31.44 28.39
N HIS A 161 -13.40 30.19 28.82
CA HIS A 161 -12.91 29.82 30.14
C HIS A 161 -11.78 28.78 30.06
N PRO A 162 -10.62 29.10 29.43
CA PRO A 162 -9.55 28.14 29.16
C PRO A 162 -8.97 27.52 30.45
N LYS A 163 -9.03 28.25 31.57
CA LYS A 163 -8.56 27.77 32.88
C LYS A 163 -9.34 26.58 33.40
N LYS A 164 -10.62 26.40 32.99
CA LYS A 164 -11.46 25.28 33.46
C LYS A 164 -10.85 23.92 33.12
N VAL A 165 -10.18 23.80 31.97
CA VAL A 165 -9.66 22.53 31.47
C VAL A 165 -8.57 21.95 32.36
N LEU A 166 -7.80 22.82 33.04
CA LEU A 166 -6.70 22.43 33.93
C LEU A 166 -7.04 22.66 35.42
N ASP A 167 -8.25 23.10 35.73
CA ASP A 167 -8.69 23.32 37.12
C ASP A 167 -9.07 21.97 37.75
N PRO A 168 -8.41 21.54 38.84
CA PRO A 168 -8.75 20.28 39.54
C PRO A 168 -10.18 20.26 40.10
N SER A 169 -10.81 21.42 40.23
CA SER A 169 -12.19 21.56 40.72
C SER A 169 -13.23 21.32 39.63
N THR A 170 -12.83 21.30 38.36
CA THR A 170 -13.75 21.03 37.25
C THR A 170 -14.13 19.55 37.24
N PRO A 171 -15.43 19.21 37.24
CA PRO A 171 -15.88 17.82 37.16
C PRO A 171 -15.36 17.13 35.90
N LEU A 172 -14.86 15.88 36.03
CA LEU A 172 -14.28 15.13 34.90
C LEU A 172 -15.26 14.93 33.75
N ASN A 173 -16.54 14.76 34.05
CA ASN A 173 -17.61 14.61 33.05
C ASN A 173 -17.96 15.92 32.30
N GLU A 174 -17.42 17.07 32.75
CA GLU A 174 -17.51 18.33 32.02
C GLU A 174 -16.27 18.60 31.16
N LEU A 175 -15.22 17.78 31.29
CA LEU A 175 -13.97 17.93 30.54
C LEU A 175 -14.01 17.32 29.16
N THR A 176 -14.88 16.34 28.92
CA THR A 176 -14.98 15.63 27.64
C THR A 176 -16.34 15.88 26.98
N LEU A 177 -16.34 15.86 25.64
CA LEU A 177 -17.54 16.09 24.84
C LEU A 177 -18.62 15.04 25.10
N ASP A 178 -18.27 13.78 25.33
CA ASP A 178 -19.21 12.70 25.65
C ASP A 178 -19.58 12.66 27.14
N GLY A 179 -18.73 13.22 28.01
CA GLY A 179 -18.86 13.19 29.47
C GLY A 179 -18.25 11.94 30.10
N GLU A 180 -17.52 11.15 29.32
CA GLU A 180 -16.78 9.98 29.77
C GLU A 180 -15.38 10.37 30.29
N PRO A 181 -14.70 9.50 31.06
CA PRO A 181 -13.32 9.73 31.47
C PRO A 181 -12.39 9.98 30.27
N LEU A 182 -11.33 10.74 30.50
CA LEU A 182 -10.32 11.01 29.48
C LEU A 182 -9.68 9.70 29.02
N ILE A 183 -9.54 9.56 27.70
CA ILE A 183 -8.87 8.39 27.10
C ILE A 183 -7.41 8.31 27.57
N ASP A 184 -6.78 9.47 27.77
CA ASP A 184 -5.42 9.59 28.30
C ASP A 184 -5.38 10.65 29.40
N GLU A 185 -5.35 10.20 30.65
CA GLU A 185 -5.31 11.05 31.84
C GLU A 185 -3.93 11.72 32.05
N THR A 186 -2.87 11.19 31.41
CA THR A 186 -1.50 11.70 31.59
C THR A 186 -1.32 13.11 31.03
N ILE A 187 -2.13 13.49 30.05
CA ILE A 187 -2.07 14.79 29.37
C ILE A 187 -2.36 15.94 30.34
N ILE A 188 -3.44 15.85 31.11
CA ILE A 188 -3.81 16.92 32.05
C ILE A 188 -2.74 17.06 33.12
N LEU A 189 -2.26 15.94 33.67
CA LEU A 189 -1.19 15.95 34.67
C LEU A 189 0.08 16.60 34.11
N THR A 190 0.51 16.21 32.92
CA THR A 190 1.69 16.78 32.24
C THR A 190 1.53 18.28 32.02
N LEU A 191 0.37 18.72 31.51
CA LEU A 191 0.11 20.14 31.27
C LEU A 191 0.01 20.95 32.56
N CYS A 192 -0.56 20.40 33.63
CA CYS A 192 -0.58 21.07 34.93
C CYS A 192 0.85 21.30 35.46
N MET A 193 1.77 20.34 35.27
CA MET A 193 3.18 20.49 35.64
C MET A 193 3.90 21.53 34.77
N LEU A 194 3.59 21.58 33.47
CA LEU A 194 4.22 22.50 32.53
C LEU A 194 3.62 23.91 32.58
N ALA A 195 2.35 24.07 32.94
CA ALA A 195 1.61 25.34 32.89
C ALA A 195 2.34 26.55 33.49
N PRO A 196 3.06 26.45 34.63
CA PRO A 196 3.83 27.57 35.18
C PRO A 196 4.93 28.10 34.24
N GLN A 197 5.43 27.26 33.33
CA GLN A 197 6.50 27.57 32.37
C GLN A 197 5.95 28.01 31.00
N LEU A 198 4.63 27.93 30.79
CA LEU A 198 3.97 28.18 29.52
C LEU A 198 3.10 29.44 29.63
N PRO A 199 3.67 30.65 29.51
CA PRO A 199 2.96 31.91 29.78
C PRO A 199 1.72 32.11 28.88
N ASN A 200 1.77 31.59 27.65
CA ASN A 200 0.72 31.75 26.65
C ASN A 200 -0.26 30.57 26.60
N LEU A 201 -0.16 29.57 27.49
CA LEU A 201 -0.99 28.36 27.43
C LEU A 201 -2.50 28.66 27.40
N ASN A 202 -2.99 29.51 28.29
CA ASN A 202 -4.41 29.88 28.33
C ASN A 202 -4.87 30.59 27.05
N LEU A 203 -3.99 31.41 26.45
CA LEU A 203 -4.27 32.09 25.18
C LEU A 203 -4.36 31.07 24.04
N MET A 204 -3.44 30.10 24.00
CA MET A 204 -3.42 29.04 22.99
C MET A 204 -4.63 28.11 23.12
N ILE A 205 -5.03 27.74 24.34
CA ILE A 205 -6.26 26.98 24.60
C ILE A 205 -7.47 27.77 24.07
N SER A 206 -7.60 29.05 24.45
CA SER A 206 -8.71 29.89 23.99
C SER A 206 -8.78 29.99 22.47
N ALA A 207 -7.64 30.21 21.82
CA ALA A 207 -7.53 30.32 20.37
C ALA A 207 -7.85 28.99 19.66
N MET A 208 -7.34 27.86 20.16
CA MET A 208 -7.59 26.53 19.62
C MET A 208 -9.10 26.23 19.66
N PHE A 209 -9.73 26.32 20.82
CA PHE A 209 -11.16 26.00 20.96
C PHE A 209 -12.07 26.97 20.19
N ARG A 210 -11.69 28.24 20.04
CA ARG A 210 -12.40 29.17 19.16
C ARG A 210 -12.28 28.75 17.69
N GLY A 211 -11.09 28.34 17.26
CA GLY A 211 -10.85 27.77 15.93
C GLY A 211 -11.68 26.51 15.70
N THR A 212 -11.70 25.59 16.68
CA THR A 212 -12.48 24.35 16.64
C THR A 212 -13.98 24.63 16.54
N ALA A 213 -14.52 25.55 17.36
CA ALA A 213 -15.93 25.93 17.28
C ALA A 213 -16.31 26.48 15.89
N ASN A 214 -15.45 27.33 15.31
CA ASN A 214 -15.64 27.85 13.95
C ASN A 214 -15.56 26.74 12.90
N GLY A 215 -14.60 25.82 13.02
CA GLY A 215 -14.45 24.67 12.15
C GLY A 215 -15.70 23.79 12.16
N TRP A 216 -16.22 23.46 13.34
CA TRP A 216 -17.46 22.71 13.50
C TRP A 216 -18.66 23.44 12.89
N ARG A 217 -18.79 24.75 13.12
CA ARG A 217 -19.88 25.56 12.53
C ARG A 217 -19.91 25.48 11.01
N LEU A 218 -18.74 25.45 10.37
CA LEU A 218 -18.61 25.28 8.92
C LEU A 218 -18.85 23.83 8.48
N PHE A 219 -18.39 22.86 9.25
CA PHE A 219 -18.54 21.44 8.94
C PHE A 219 -20.00 20.95 9.09
N THR A 220 -20.76 21.53 10.02
CA THR A 220 -22.11 21.06 10.35
C THR A 220 -23.20 21.97 9.80
N THR A 221 -22.93 22.76 8.76
CA THR A 221 -23.93 23.67 8.18
C THR A 221 -25.17 22.93 7.70
N GLU A 222 -25.00 21.72 7.18
CA GLU A 222 -26.10 20.85 6.74
C GLU A 222 -27.00 20.39 7.89
N TYR A 223 -26.50 20.41 9.13
CA TYR A 223 -27.27 20.09 10.34
C TYR A 223 -27.96 21.32 10.96
N SER A 224 -27.73 22.52 10.44
CA SER A 224 -28.24 23.75 11.07
C SER A 224 -29.75 23.74 11.27
N ASN A 225 -30.19 24.22 12.43
CA ASN A 225 -31.61 24.48 12.71
C ASN A 225 -32.00 25.87 12.18
N ASP A 226 -31.82 26.12 10.89
CA ASP A 226 -32.27 27.38 10.29
C ASP A 226 -33.75 27.26 9.89
N PRO A 227 -34.67 27.99 10.57
CA PRO A 227 -36.08 27.95 10.23
C PRO A 227 -36.38 28.52 8.83
N ASP A 228 -35.47 29.31 8.26
CA ASP A 228 -35.60 29.89 6.92
C ASP A 228 -34.96 29.02 5.82
N ASP A 229 -34.16 28.00 6.18
CA ASP A 229 -33.59 27.03 5.21
C ASP A 229 -34.17 25.61 5.43
N SER A 230 -35.19 25.29 4.64
CA SER A 230 -35.85 23.99 4.64
C SER A 230 -35.00 22.83 4.06
N ARG A 231 -33.74 23.08 3.68
CA ARG A 231 -32.84 22.06 3.10
C ARG A 231 -31.91 21.43 4.13
N CYS A 232 -31.86 21.97 5.35
CA CYS A 232 -31.06 21.40 6.42
C CYS A 232 -31.63 20.06 6.91
N ILE A 233 -30.74 19.14 7.28
CA ILE A 233 -31.06 17.80 7.79
C ILE A 233 -32.01 17.89 8.98
N ALA A 234 -31.78 18.86 9.87
CA ALA A 234 -32.58 19.02 11.08
C ALA A 234 -34.01 19.53 10.81
N SER A 235 -34.25 20.14 9.65
CA SER A 235 -35.56 20.62 9.21
C SER A 235 -36.33 19.57 8.38
N LEU A 236 -35.76 18.38 8.14
CA LEU A 236 -36.40 17.34 7.34
C LEU A 236 -37.59 16.70 8.05
N LEU A 237 -38.67 16.52 7.29
CA LEU A 237 -39.85 15.78 7.72
C LEU A 237 -39.55 14.28 7.94
N PRO A 238 -40.19 13.61 8.91
CA PRO A 238 -40.01 12.18 9.17
C PRO A 238 -40.23 11.29 7.94
N GLU A 239 -41.16 11.63 7.05
CA GLU A 239 -41.43 10.88 5.83
C GLU A 239 -40.25 10.93 4.84
N LEU A 240 -39.58 12.08 4.74
CA LEU A 240 -38.39 12.25 3.90
C LEU A 240 -37.19 11.51 4.49
N LEU A 241 -37.03 11.54 5.81
CA LEU A 241 -36.00 10.76 6.50
C LEU A 241 -36.20 9.25 6.29
N ALA A 242 -37.45 8.78 6.33
CA ALA A 242 -37.78 7.39 6.03
C ALA A 242 -37.45 7.01 4.58
N LEU A 243 -37.66 7.92 3.62
CA LEU A 243 -37.32 7.71 2.21
C LEU A 243 -35.81 7.63 1.97
N LEU A 244 -35.03 8.49 2.64
CA LEU A 244 -33.56 8.50 2.55
C LEU A 244 -32.92 7.26 3.19
N GLY A 245 -33.60 6.65 4.16
CA GLY A 245 -33.12 5.47 4.87
C GLY A 245 -31.99 5.79 5.85
N GLN A 246 -31.25 4.77 6.24
CA GLN A 246 -30.15 4.90 7.20
C GLN A 246 -28.83 5.16 6.46
N ILE A 247 -28.15 6.24 6.82
CA ILE A 247 -26.86 6.64 6.24
C ILE A 247 -25.78 6.42 7.30
N PRO A 248 -24.77 5.58 7.07
CA PRO A 248 -23.65 5.44 7.99
C PRO A 248 -22.88 6.75 8.20
N MET A 249 -22.57 7.08 9.45
CA MET A 249 -21.70 8.21 9.82
C MET A 249 -20.29 8.06 9.28
N THR A 250 -19.76 6.84 9.25
CA THR A 250 -18.40 6.56 8.77
C THR A 250 -18.42 5.59 7.60
N ASN A 251 -17.41 5.75 6.75
CA ASN A 251 -17.20 4.89 5.59
C ASN A 251 -16.35 3.64 5.93
N ASP A 252 -16.07 3.39 7.21
CA ASP A 252 -15.13 2.37 7.70
C ASP A 252 -15.40 0.98 7.12
N SER A 253 -16.68 0.62 6.99
CA SER A 253 -17.09 -0.66 6.40
C SER A 253 -16.69 -0.79 4.93
N ASN A 254 -16.76 0.30 4.17
CA ASN A 254 -16.37 0.31 2.76
C ASN A 254 -14.85 0.40 2.61
N GLU A 255 -14.18 1.19 3.46
CA GLU A 255 -12.72 1.29 3.50
C GLU A 255 -12.05 -0.04 3.86
N GLY A 256 -12.62 -0.79 4.81
CA GLY A 256 -12.12 -2.13 5.16
C GLY A 256 -12.17 -3.12 3.99
N ILE A 257 -13.22 -3.05 3.16
CA ILE A 257 -13.34 -3.89 1.95
C ILE A 257 -12.36 -3.44 0.88
N LEU A 258 -12.19 -2.12 0.69
CA LEU A 258 -11.22 -1.58 -0.26
C LEU A 258 -9.78 -1.94 0.12
N GLY A 259 -9.41 -1.79 1.40
CA GLY A 259 -8.10 -2.19 1.91
C GLY A 259 -7.85 -3.69 1.74
N SER A 260 -8.89 -4.52 1.96
CA SER A 260 -8.82 -5.96 1.71
C SER A 260 -8.61 -6.28 0.23
N LEU A 261 -9.26 -5.53 -0.67
CA LEU A 261 -9.07 -5.64 -2.11
C LEU A 261 -7.64 -5.26 -2.52
N CYS A 262 -7.11 -4.15 -2.01
CA CYS A 262 -5.75 -3.69 -2.31
C CYS A 262 -4.72 -4.74 -1.91
N LYS A 263 -4.78 -5.25 -0.67
CA LYS A 263 -3.90 -6.35 -0.22
C LYS A 263 -4.07 -7.60 -1.06
N TYR A 264 -5.30 -7.95 -1.41
CA TYR A 264 -5.56 -9.12 -2.25
C TYR A 264 -4.90 -9.00 -3.63
N ILE A 265 -4.98 -7.83 -4.28
CA ILE A 265 -4.33 -7.57 -5.58
C ILE A 265 -2.80 -7.58 -5.43
N GLU A 266 -2.26 -7.03 -4.34
CA GLU A 266 -0.82 -7.05 -4.06
C GLU A 266 -0.27 -8.49 -3.99
N PHE A 267 -0.92 -9.38 -3.23
CA PHE A 267 -0.54 -10.78 -3.14
C PHE A 267 -0.94 -11.62 -4.36
N ASN A 268 -1.85 -11.11 -5.22
CA ASN A 268 -2.34 -11.81 -6.41
C ASN A 268 -2.35 -10.84 -7.62
N PRO A 269 -1.18 -10.48 -8.19
CA PRO A 269 -1.07 -9.41 -9.19
C PRO A 269 -1.84 -9.68 -10.49
N SER A 270 -2.10 -10.95 -10.81
CA SER A 270 -2.91 -11.37 -11.96
C SER A 270 -4.41 -11.38 -11.69
N SER A 271 -4.83 -11.08 -10.46
CA SER A 271 -6.23 -11.03 -10.06
C SER A 271 -6.83 -9.64 -10.26
N ASN A 272 -8.13 -9.51 -10.02
CA ASN A 272 -8.86 -8.25 -10.20
C ASN A 272 -10.00 -8.12 -9.19
N ALA A 273 -10.60 -6.93 -9.15
CA ALA A 273 -11.70 -6.61 -8.25
C ALA A 273 -12.92 -7.53 -8.40
N ARG A 274 -13.19 -8.02 -9.61
CA ARG A 274 -14.29 -8.96 -9.86
C ARG A 274 -14.00 -10.32 -9.23
N THR A 275 -12.78 -10.84 -9.38
CA THR A 275 -12.36 -12.10 -8.75
C THR A 275 -12.41 -12.00 -7.22
N PHE A 276 -11.91 -10.90 -6.65
CA PHE A 276 -12.00 -10.61 -5.22
C PHE A 276 -13.45 -10.58 -4.73
N SER A 277 -14.32 -9.87 -5.45
CA SER A 277 -15.74 -9.76 -5.10
C SER A 277 -16.45 -11.10 -5.16
N SER A 278 -16.18 -11.92 -6.18
CA SER A 278 -16.72 -13.27 -6.30
C SER A 278 -16.26 -14.18 -5.16
N LEU A 279 -14.98 -14.14 -4.80
CA LEU A 279 -14.42 -14.90 -3.67
C LEU A 279 -15.05 -14.48 -2.33
N THR A 280 -15.13 -13.16 -2.10
CA THR A 280 -15.70 -12.61 -0.87
C THR A 280 -17.18 -12.96 -0.74
N ARG A 281 -17.96 -12.87 -1.83
CA ARG A 281 -19.37 -13.30 -1.86
C ARG A 281 -19.52 -14.80 -1.67
N SER A 282 -18.68 -15.62 -2.32
CA SER A 282 -18.68 -17.07 -2.16
C SER A 282 -18.47 -17.47 -0.69
N LYS A 283 -17.45 -16.89 -0.04
CA LYS A 283 -17.18 -17.10 1.38
C LYS A 283 -18.33 -16.62 2.27
N ARG A 284 -18.80 -15.39 2.05
CA ARG A 284 -19.86 -14.76 2.88
C ARG A 284 -21.20 -15.51 2.78
N ASN A 285 -21.53 -16.01 1.60
CA ASN A 285 -22.75 -16.79 1.35
C ASN A 285 -22.56 -18.28 1.65
N ASN A 286 -21.36 -18.70 2.06
CA ASN A 286 -20.98 -20.09 2.24
C ASN A 286 -21.38 -20.97 1.04
N LEU A 287 -21.05 -20.48 -0.16
CA LEU A 287 -21.45 -21.10 -1.42
C LEU A 287 -20.94 -22.54 -1.53
N GLU A 288 -19.78 -22.84 -0.94
CA GLU A 288 -19.23 -24.20 -0.90
C GLU A 288 -20.12 -25.17 -0.13
N ALA A 289 -20.62 -24.79 1.06
CA ALA A 289 -21.59 -25.61 1.78
C ALA A 289 -22.93 -25.71 1.05
N PHE A 290 -23.35 -24.65 0.36
CA PHE A 290 -24.56 -24.66 -0.48
C PHE A 290 -24.42 -25.63 -1.67
N ILE A 291 -23.29 -25.59 -2.38
CA ILE A 291 -22.98 -26.49 -3.47
C ILE A 291 -22.93 -27.92 -2.93
N LEU A 292 -22.17 -28.20 -1.88
CA LEU A 292 -22.08 -29.56 -1.30
C LEU A 292 -23.44 -30.13 -0.89
N LYS A 293 -24.38 -29.29 -0.46
CA LYS A 293 -25.73 -29.70 -0.07
C LYS A 293 -26.64 -30.01 -1.27
N LEU A 294 -26.41 -29.39 -2.43
CA LEU A 294 -27.33 -29.43 -3.58
C LEU A 294 -26.74 -30.05 -4.85
N CYS A 295 -25.43 -30.23 -4.93
CA CYS A 295 -24.74 -30.80 -6.09
C CYS A 295 -25.15 -32.27 -6.24
N GLN A 296 -25.81 -32.59 -7.35
CA GLN A 296 -26.14 -33.96 -7.73
C GLN A 296 -24.99 -34.57 -8.55
N PRO A 297 -24.91 -35.90 -8.69
CA PRO A 297 -23.85 -36.56 -9.47
C PRO A 297 -23.72 -36.06 -10.92
N ASP A 298 -24.81 -35.58 -11.52
CA ASP A 298 -24.84 -35.08 -12.90
C ASP A 298 -24.16 -33.70 -13.08
N ASP A 299 -24.02 -32.93 -11.99
CA ASP A 299 -23.36 -31.62 -11.99
C ASP A 299 -21.81 -31.75 -12.02
N GLN A 300 -21.26 -32.95 -11.77
CA GLN A 300 -19.82 -33.24 -11.80
C GLN A 300 -19.23 -33.28 -13.23
N SER A 301 -20.07 -33.24 -14.26
CA SER A 301 -19.66 -33.26 -15.67
C SER A 301 -18.79 -32.05 -16.06
N TYR A 302 -19.02 -30.89 -15.42
CA TYR A 302 -18.25 -29.66 -15.69
C TYR A 302 -16.80 -29.74 -15.14
N ASP A 303 -16.63 -30.35 -13.96
CA ASP A 303 -15.30 -30.58 -13.36
C ASP A 303 -14.46 -31.56 -14.18
N GLN A 304 -15.11 -32.57 -14.78
CA GLN A 304 -14.46 -33.49 -15.70
C GLN A 304 -13.99 -32.78 -16.97
N HIS A 305 -14.78 -31.85 -17.51
CA HIS A 305 -14.41 -31.07 -18.68
C HIS A 305 -13.18 -30.18 -18.42
N LEU A 306 -13.11 -29.54 -17.26
CA LEU A 306 -11.99 -28.67 -16.88
C LEU A 306 -10.70 -29.47 -16.65
N LYS A 307 -10.79 -30.67 -16.06
CA LYS A 307 -9.66 -31.60 -15.92
C LYS A 307 -9.10 -32.02 -17.27
N LEU A 308 -9.97 -32.44 -18.20
CA LEU A 308 -9.59 -32.81 -19.56
C LEU A 308 -8.92 -31.66 -20.32
N GLN A 309 -9.35 -30.42 -20.10
CA GLN A 309 -8.75 -29.25 -20.74
C GLN A 309 -7.33 -28.98 -20.22
N LYS A 310 -7.10 -29.12 -18.91
CA LYS A 310 -5.76 -29.02 -18.29
C LYS A 310 -4.82 -30.11 -18.79
N GLU A 311 -5.28 -31.36 -18.83
CA GLU A 311 -4.49 -32.48 -19.34
C GLU A 311 -4.08 -32.28 -20.80
N ARG A 312 -4.99 -31.79 -21.66
CA ARG A 312 -4.66 -31.45 -23.05
C ARG A 312 -3.61 -30.36 -23.15
N ALA A 313 -3.68 -29.32 -22.31
CA ALA A 313 -2.72 -28.23 -22.30
C ALA A 313 -1.33 -28.69 -21.83
N GLU A 314 -1.25 -29.54 -20.82
CA GLU A 314 0.01 -30.12 -20.34
C GLU A 314 0.65 -31.05 -21.37
N LEU A 315 -0.15 -31.90 -22.03
CA LEU A 315 0.31 -32.74 -23.13
C LEU A 315 0.84 -31.90 -24.30
N SER A 316 0.21 -30.77 -24.61
CA SER A 316 0.69 -29.85 -25.65
C SER A 316 2.04 -29.24 -25.28
N ARG A 317 2.23 -28.78 -24.03
CA ARG A 317 3.51 -28.25 -23.55
C ARG A 317 4.64 -29.28 -23.62
N LYS A 318 4.39 -30.50 -23.13
CA LYS A 318 5.36 -31.61 -23.22
C LYS A 318 5.75 -31.93 -24.65
N ARG A 319 4.80 -31.92 -25.60
CA ARG A 319 5.09 -32.13 -27.03
C ARG A 319 6.00 -31.03 -27.59
N VAL A 320 5.79 -29.77 -27.22
CA VAL A 320 6.64 -28.65 -27.67
C VAL A 320 8.07 -28.79 -27.11
N GLU A 321 8.20 -29.12 -25.83
CA GLU A 321 9.49 -29.34 -25.17
C GLU A 321 10.26 -30.53 -25.78
N ASP A 322 9.58 -31.64 -26.07
CA ASP A 322 10.19 -32.81 -26.70
C ASP A 322 10.64 -32.53 -28.14
N ILE A 323 9.87 -31.74 -28.90
CA ILE A 323 10.25 -31.30 -30.25
C ILE A 323 11.49 -30.39 -30.18
N ALA A 324 11.52 -29.44 -29.23
CA ALA A 324 12.66 -28.56 -29.04
C ALA A 324 13.93 -29.33 -28.64
N ARG A 325 13.81 -30.30 -27.73
CA ARG A 325 14.92 -31.17 -27.30
C ARG A 325 15.49 -31.98 -28.46
N LYS A 326 14.63 -32.66 -29.22
CA LYS A 326 15.05 -33.43 -30.41
C LYS A 326 15.75 -32.55 -31.46
N ARG A 327 15.31 -31.30 -31.64
CA ARG A 327 15.97 -30.34 -32.53
C ARG A 327 17.35 -29.93 -32.01
N ALA A 328 17.49 -29.70 -30.70
CA ALA A 328 18.76 -29.35 -30.08
C ALA A 328 19.77 -30.51 -30.15
N ASP A 329 19.33 -31.74 -29.87
CA ASP A 329 20.17 -32.94 -29.96
C ASP A 329 20.66 -33.20 -31.39
N GLU A 330 19.78 -33.05 -32.38
CA GLU A 330 20.17 -33.20 -33.79
C GLU A 330 21.13 -32.08 -34.23
N LEU A 331 20.93 -30.83 -33.78
CA LEU A 331 21.85 -29.73 -34.09
C LEU A 331 23.24 -29.97 -33.47
N LYS A 332 23.30 -30.50 -32.24
CA LYS A 332 24.55 -30.87 -31.58
C LYS A 332 25.27 -32.00 -32.34
N ARG A 333 24.54 -33.06 -32.70
CA ARG A 333 25.07 -34.16 -33.53
C ARG A 333 25.62 -33.65 -34.87
N LEU A 334 24.93 -32.71 -35.52
CA LEU A 334 25.37 -32.14 -36.79
C LEU A 334 26.64 -31.27 -36.63
N ASN A 335 26.76 -30.52 -35.53
CA ASN A 335 27.98 -29.77 -35.21
C ASN A 335 29.18 -30.70 -34.94
N ASP A 336 28.98 -31.80 -34.22
CA ASP A 336 30.04 -32.76 -33.88
C ASP A 336 30.64 -33.46 -35.11
N ILE A 337 29.84 -33.66 -36.17
CA ILE A 337 30.30 -34.28 -37.43
C ILE A 337 31.21 -33.33 -38.24
N GLY A 338 31.05 -32.01 -38.11
CA GLY A 338 31.83 -30.99 -38.83
C GLY A 338 31.52 -30.89 -40.33
N VAL A 339 31.65 -29.68 -40.89
CA VAL A 339 31.40 -29.42 -42.33
C VAL A 339 32.65 -29.75 -43.14
N ILE A 340 32.47 -30.51 -44.23
CA ILE A 340 33.57 -30.86 -45.13
C ILE A 340 33.43 -29.99 -46.39
N THR A 341 34.39 -29.10 -46.64
CA THR A 341 34.39 -28.18 -47.78
C THR A 341 35.30 -28.62 -48.94
N ASP A 342 35.96 -29.77 -48.83
CA ASP A 342 36.83 -30.30 -49.88
C ASP A 342 36.02 -31.07 -50.94
N CYS A 343 35.94 -30.50 -52.14
CA CYS A 343 35.23 -31.05 -53.29
C CYS A 343 35.72 -32.46 -53.71
N ALA A 344 36.98 -32.82 -53.46
CA ALA A 344 37.51 -34.15 -53.75
C ALA A 344 36.98 -35.21 -52.75
N LEU A 345 36.88 -34.85 -51.48
CA LEU A 345 36.34 -35.72 -50.43
C LEU A 345 34.83 -35.91 -50.56
N ILE A 346 34.09 -34.87 -50.94
CA ILE A 346 32.62 -34.93 -51.13
C ILE A 346 32.24 -35.92 -52.24
N LYS A 347 33.00 -35.94 -53.35
CA LYS A 347 32.77 -36.85 -54.48
C LYS A 347 32.92 -38.34 -54.09
N GLY A 348 33.70 -38.64 -53.06
CA GLY A 348 33.92 -39.99 -52.54
C GLY A 348 32.88 -40.48 -51.50
N MET A 349 31.97 -39.63 -51.02
CA MET A 349 31.09 -39.95 -49.90
C MET A 349 29.96 -40.95 -50.24
N LYS A 350 29.52 -41.70 -49.22
CA LYS A 350 28.32 -42.55 -49.30
C LYS A 350 27.06 -41.71 -49.05
N LEU A 351 25.91 -42.21 -49.53
CA LEU A 351 24.63 -41.50 -49.43
C LEU A 351 24.25 -41.04 -48.00
N PRO A 352 24.50 -41.80 -46.91
CA PRO A 352 24.24 -41.32 -45.55
C PRO A 352 25.08 -40.09 -45.18
N GLN A 353 26.35 -40.06 -45.59
CA GLN A 353 27.27 -38.95 -45.32
C GLN A 353 26.86 -37.70 -46.11
N LEU A 354 26.37 -37.87 -47.34
CA LEU A 354 25.82 -36.77 -48.14
C LEU A 354 24.54 -36.19 -47.50
N LYS A 355 23.69 -37.01 -46.89
CA LYS A 355 22.50 -36.52 -46.17
C LYS A 355 22.87 -35.72 -44.93
N ASP A 356 23.90 -36.14 -44.20
CA ASP A 356 24.41 -35.41 -43.04
C ASP A 356 25.07 -34.08 -43.45
N GLN A 357 25.88 -34.07 -44.53
CA GLN A 357 26.46 -32.84 -45.09
C GLN A 357 25.40 -31.87 -45.62
N PHE A 358 24.35 -32.37 -46.30
CA PHE A 358 23.21 -31.54 -46.70
C PHE A 358 22.51 -30.89 -45.51
N ARG A 359 22.30 -31.64 -44.41
CA ARG A 359 21.69 -31.10 -43.19
C ARG A 359 22.57 -30.07 -42.50
N GLN A 360 23.89 -30.25 -42.53
CA GLN A 360 24.83 -29.25 -42.01
C GLN A 360 24.82 -27.96 -42.85
N HIS A 361 24.92 -28.06 -44.17
CA HIS A 361 24.85 -26.88 -45.03
C HIS A 361 23.50 -26.15 -44.92
N LYS A 362 22.40 -26.89 -44.71
CA LYS A 362 21.05 -26.34 -44.55
C LYS A 362 20.79 -25.73 -43.16
N HIS A 363 21.18 -26.39 -42.08
CA HIS A 363 20.77 -26.01 -40.71
C HIS A 363 21.88 -25.32 -39.90
N VAL A 364 23.16 -25.62 -40.19
CA VAL A 364 24.31 -25.06 -39.47
C VAL A 364 24.89 -23.87 -40.25
N ARG A 365 25.19 -24.05 -41.55
CA ARG A 365 25.68 -22.95 -42.41
C ARG A 365 24.57 -22.07 -43.00
N GLN A 366 23.31 -22.48 -42.86
CA GLN A 366 22.12 -21.75 -43.32
C GLN A 366 22.18 -21.33 -44.80
N ASP A 367 22.57 -22.24 -45.71
CA ASP A 367 22.56 -21.93 -47.16
C ASP A 367 21.13 -21.58 -47.63
N PRO A 368 20.93 -20.39 -48.25
CA PRO A 368 19.61 -19.87 -48.56
C PRO A 368 18.87 -20.65 -49.67
N GLU A 369 19.59 -21.36 -50.54
CA GLU A 369 18.97 -22.20 -51.57
C GLU A 369 18.60 -23.58 -51.02
N LEU A 370 19.49 -24.21 -50.26
CA LEU A 370 19.23 -25.50 -49.60
C LEU A 370 18.14 -25.40 -48.52
N ALA A 371 17.92 -24.22 -47.95
CA ALA A 371 16.78 -23.93 -47.07
C ALA A 371 15.43 -24.31 -47.73
N ASN A 372 15.30 -24.06 -49.03
CA ASN A 372 14.08 -24.30 -49.80
C ASN A 372 14.02 -25.68 -50.46
N VAL A 373 15.12 -26.44 -50.46
CA VAL A 373 15.17 -27.81 -51.00
C VAL A 373 14.68 -28.82 -49.96
N THR A 374 13.70 -29.65 -50.33
CA THR A 374 13.21 -30.74 -49.46
C THR A 374 13.97 -32.03 -49.73
N GLN A 375 14.25 -32.84 -48.71
CA GLN A 375 15.02 -34.09 -48.89
C GLN A 375 14.31 -35.07 -49.84
N SER A 376 12.99 -34.97 -49.98
CA SER A 376 12.17 -35.75 -50.91
C SER A 376 12.34 -35.36 -52.39
N SER A 377 12.86 -34.16 -52.69
CA SER A 377 13.13 -33.74 -54.07
C SER A 377 14.44 -34.30 -54.62
N LEU A 378 15.35 -34.77 -53.75
CA LEU A 378 16.65 -35.34 -54.12
C LEU A 378 16.57 -36.88 -54.18
N LYS A 379 16.22 -37.40 -55.37
CA LYS A 379 15.89 -38.82 -55.55
C LYS A 379 17.09 -39.75 -55.75
N ASN A 380 18.21 -39.26 -56.27
CA ASN A 380 19.38 -40.07 -56.61
C ASN A 380 20.67 -39.48 -56.02
N LYS A 381 21.71 -40.30 -55.87
CA LYS A 381 22.99 -39.90 -55.24
C LYS A 381 23.62 -38.68 -55.95
N GLN A 382 23.46 -38.58 -57.26
CA GLN A 382 24.00 -37.47 -58.05
C GLN A 382 23.34 -36.14 -57.68
N ALA A 383 22.02 -36.09 -57.52
CA ALA A 383 21.32 -34.88 -57.09
C ALA A 383 21.73 -34.40 -55.69
N TRP A 384 22.08 -35.33 -54.78
CA TRP A 384 22.64 -34.97 -53.48
C TRP A 384 24.05 -34.38 -53.60
N LEU A 385 24.90 -34.96 -54.46
CA LEU A 385 26.25 -34.47 -54.72
C LEU A 385 26.22 -33.08 -55.35
N ASP A 386 25.42 -32.88 -56.39
CA ASP A 386 25.33 -31.61 -57.12
C ASP A 386 24.82 -30.49 -56.22
N ALA A 387 23.80 -30.76 -55.40
CA ALA A 387 23.25 -29.78 -54.46
C ALA A 387 24.24 -29.36 -53.37
N ILE A 388 25.06 -30.30 -52.86
CA ILE A 388 26.07 -30.01 -51.83
C ILE A 388 27.28 -29.31 -52.44
N LEU A 389 27.75 -29.75 -53.61
CA LEU A 389 28.87 -29.10 -54.31
C LEU A 389 28.52 -27.65 -54.70
N ALA A 390 27.30 -27.40 -55.18
CA ALA A 390 26.83 -26.04 -55.46
C ALA A 390 26.77 -25.17 -54.19
N ALA A 391 26.37 -25.75 -53.04
CA ALA A 391 26.38 -25.04 -51.76
C ALA A 391 27.80 -24.77 -51.22
N VAL A 392 28.74 -25.68 -51.47
CA VAL A 392 30.16 -25.49 -51.12
C VAL A 392 30.81 -24.41 -51.99
N GLU A 393 30.53 -24.39 -53.30
CA GLU A 393 31.01 -23.35 -54.22
C GLU A 393 30.47 -21.96 -53.85
N ARG A 394 29.20 -21.87 -53.44
CA ARG A 394 28.58 -20.60 -53.00
C ARG A 394 29.13 -20.08 -51.68
N MET A 395 29.45 -20.98 -50.75
CA MET A 395 29.75 -20.61 -49.36
C MET A 395 31.26 -20.59 -49.05
N GLY A 396 32.13 -21.05 -49.96
CA GLY A 396 33.60 -21.05 -49.81
C GLY A 396 34.16 -21.90 -48.64
N PRO A 397 35.49 -22.09 -48.56
CA PRO A 397 36.15 -22.68 -47.38
C PRO A 397 36.11 -21.70 -46.20
N ASP A 398 35.83 -22.24 -45.00
CA ASP A 398 35.49 -21.51 -43.77
C ASP A 398 36.40 -20.29 -43.45
N GLN A 399 35.82 -19.09 -43.41
CA GLN A 399 36.29 -17.99 -42.55
C GLN A 399 35.56 -18.11 -41.21
N SER A 400 35.99 -19.03 -40.35
CA SER A 400 35.52 -19.09 -38.96
C SER A 400 36.67 -19.48 -38.02
N SER A 401 37.66 -18.60 -37.96
CA SER A 401 38.61 -18.49 -36.84
C SER A 401 39.03 -17.03 -36.69
N GLN A 402 38.06 -16.15 -36.45
CA GLN A 402 38.21 -14.81 -35.84
C GLN A 402 36.85 -14.12 -35.89
N ASP A 403 36.16 -14.09 -34.75
CA ASP A 403 35.39 -12.94 -34.25
C ASP A 403 34.66 -13.36 -32.96
N ASN A 404 35.46 -13.62 -31.94
CA ASN A 404 35.09 -13.23 -30.59
C ASN A 404 35.67 -11.83 -30.38
N ILE A 405 34.82 -10.90 -29.94
CA ILE A 405 35.09 -9.57 -29.40
C ILE A 405 35.04 -8.41 -30.43
N ALA A 406 33.84 -7.87 -30.68
CA ALA A 406 33.49 -6.45 -30.44
C ALA A 406 32.07 -6.14 -30.91
N GLY A 407 31.18 -5.77 -29.99
CA GLY A 407 29.81 -5.35 -30.31
C GLY A 407 28.96 -5.05 -29.08
N SER A 408 29.37 -4.06 -28.29
CA SER A 408 28.47 -3.38 -27.34
C SER A 408 27.40 -2.58 -28.11
N SER A 409 26.26 -2.36 -27.45
CA SER A 409 25.14 -1.46 -27.77
C SER A 409 24.19 -1.82 -28.93
N ASN A 410 23.05 -2.44 -28.60
CA ASN A 410 21.77 -1.73 -28.60
C ASN A 410 20.71 -2.53 -27.83
N ALA A 411 20.52 -2.16 -26.57
CA ALA A 411 19.28 -2.44 -25.85
C ALA A 411 18.24 -1.43 -26.34
N SER A 412 17.32 -1.88 -27.19
CA SER A 412 16.04 -1.21 -27.40
C SER A 412 14.92 -2.18 -27.04
N SER A 413 14.55 -2.17 -25.77
CA SER A 413 13.27 -2.65 -25.29
C SER A 413 12.17 -1.79 -25.92
N GLY A 414 11.64 -2.23 -27.07
CA GLY A 414 10.34 -1.80 -27.58
C GLY A 414 9.25 -2.40 -26.71
N GLY A 415 9.04 -1.80 -25.53
CA GLY A 415 7.82 -1.98 -24.78
C GLY A 415 6.66 -1.42 -25.60
N VAL A 416 5.67 -2.27 -25.87
CA VAL A 416 4.39 -1.85 -26.41
C VAL A 416 3.72 -0.97 -25.36
N GLU A 417 3.54 0.31 -25.71
CA GLU A 417 2.64 1.25 -25.04
C GLU A 417 1.25 0.62 -24.89
N VAL A 418 0.87 0.32 -23.65
CA VAL A 418 -0.54 0.22 -23.28
C VAL A 418 -0.93 1.59 -22.73
N PHE A 419 -1.66 2.33 -23.55
CA PHE A 419 -2.44 3.50 -23.14
C PHE A 419 -3.38 3.10 -21.99
N SER A 420 -3.07 3.48 -20.76
CA SER A 420 -4.04 3.61 -19.68
C SER A 420 -4.40 5.09 -19.53
N ARG A 421 -5.51 5.47 -20.18
CA ARG A 421 -6.22 6.71 -19.83
C ARG A 421 -6.94 6.46 -18.51
N VAL A 422 -6.47 7.13 -17.47
CA VAL A 422 -7.20 7.37 -16.22
C VAL A 422 -8.16 8.53 -16.46
N ARG A 423 -9.46 8.26 -16.28
CA ARG A 423 -10.39 9.11 -15.52
C ARG A 423 -11.16 8.19 -14.60
#